data_AF-A0A5C9B0Q1-F1
#
_entry.id   AF-A0A5C9B0Q1-F1
#
_cell.length_a   1.000
_cell.length_b   1.000
_cell.length_c   1.000
_cell.angle_alpha   90.00
_cell.angle_beta   90.00
_cell.angle_gamma   90.00
#
_symmetry.space_group_name_H-M   'P 1'
#
loop_
_entity.id
_entity.type
_entity.pdbx_description
1 polymer ?
#
loop_
_entity_poly.entity_id
_entity_poly.type
_entity_poly.pdbx_seq_one_letter_code
_entity_poly.pdbx_strand_id
1 'polypeptide(L)'
;MTELLAKAEASRKKVTEKFQPDLDKILEVAQRDRLKQIQIQADGSRAYQNADVVAALKISKEQQDKLAAISKEFGDKARELFPRGGAGGGERTNFEEMQKKMTELNAARDKQLAEVLTADQKSAFEKLKGK
;
A
#
# COMPACT_ATOMS: atom_id res chain seq x y z
N MET A 1 15.26 -5.81 -8.45
CA MET A 1 14.14 -5.10 -7.76
C MET A 1 13.56 -5.91 -6.59
N THR A 2 13.50 -7.24 -6.68
CA THR A 2 13.11 -8.13 -5.56
C THR A 2 13.95 -7.96 -4.31
N GLU A 3 15.26 -7.75 -4.47
CA GLU A 3 16.20 -7.57 -3.35
C GLU A 3 15.93 -6.29 -2.54
N LEU A 4 15.52 -5.20 -3.21
CA LEU A 4 15.26 -3.91 -2.56
C LEU A 4 13.92 -3.93 -1.80
N LEU A 5 12.92 -4.64 -2.34
CA LEU A 5 11.65 -4.92 -1.65
C LEU A 5 11.87 -5.84 -0.45
N ALA A 6 12.65 -6.91 -0.60
CA ALA A 6 13.01 -7.81 0.49
C ALA A 6 13.80 -7.08 1.59
N LYS A 7 14.73 -6.20 1.22
CA LYS A 7 15.48 -5.38 2.18
C LYS A 7 14.57 -4.38 2.90
N ALA A 8 13.60 -3.79 2.22
CA ALA A 8 12.61 -2.88 2.81
C ALA A 8 11.63 -3.61 3.74
N GLU A 9 11.22 -4.83 3.41
CA GLU A 9 10.41 -5.69 4.29
C GLU A 9 11.20 -6.14 5.52
N ALA A 10 12.44 -6.60 5.35
CA ALA A 10 13.31 -7.00 6.44
C ALA A 10 13.63 -5.83 7.39
N SER A 11 13.85 -4.63 6.83
CA SER A 11 14.06 -3.42 7.63
C SER A 11 12.80 -3.04 8.43
N ARG A 12 11.62 -3.13 7.81
CA ARG A 12 10.34 -2.91 8.51
C ARG A 12 10.11 -3.92 9.62
N LYS A 13 10.29 -5.22 9.36
CA LYS A 13 10.16 -6.27 10.38
C LYS A 13 11.08 -6.02 11.57
N LYS A 14 12.36 -5.70 11.33
CA LYS A 14 13.33 -5.39 12.40
C LYS A 14 12.90 -4.19 13.24
N VAL A 15 12.37 -3.14 12.62
CA VAL A 15 11.87 -1.96 13.35
C VAL A 15 10.64 -2.34 14.17
N THR A 16 9.66 -3.03 13.58
CA THR A 16 8.47 -3.49 14.28
C THR A 16 8.83 -4.37 15.47
N GLU A 17 9.62 -5.44 15.27
CA GLU A 17 10.03 -6.37 16.33
C GLU A 17 10.78 -5.66 17.47
N LYS A 18 11.62 -4.67 17.15
CA LYS A 18 12.36 -3.89 18.14
C LYS A 18 11.46 -3.05 19.03
N PHE A 19 10.42 -2.43 18.47
CA PHE A 19 9.57 -1.47 19.19
C PHE A 19 8.22 -2.05 19.62
N GLN A 20 7.86 -3.26 19.17
CA GLN A 20 6.61 -3.93 19.55
C GLN A 20 6.45 -4.07 21.07
N PRO A 21 7.48 -4.46 21.86
CA PRO A 21 7.33 -4.58 23.31
C PRO A 21 7.02 -3.24 24.00
N ASP A 22 7.52 -2.13 23.46
CA ASP A 22 7.24 -0.80 24.01
C ASP A 22 5.85 -0.31 23.60
N LEU A 23 5.43 -0.61 22.37
CA LEU A 23 4.04 -0.38 21.94
C LEU A 23 3.04 -1.19 22.78
N ASP A 24 3.37 -2.43 23.15
CA ASP A 24 2.50 -3.29 23.95
C ASP A 24 2.34 -2.80 25.41
N LYS A 25 3.32 -2.05 25.94
CA LYS A 25 3.24 -1.41 27.26
C LYS A 25 2.43 -0.12 27.25
N ILE A 26 2.39 0.60 26.13
CA ILE A 26 1.79 1.93 26.01
C ILE A 26 0.36 1.85 25.47
N LEU A 27 0.14 1.00 24.48
CA LEU A 27 -1.14 0.90 23.78
C LEU A 27 -1.96 -0.24 24.36
N GLU A 28 -3.23 0.01 24.63
CA GLU A 28 -4.22 -1.04 24.92
C GLU A 28 -4.49 -1.90 23.68
N VAL A 29 -5.09 -3.08 23.89
CA VAL A 29 -5.42 -4.03 22.79
C VAL A 29 -6.19 -3.33 21.66
N ALA A 30 -7.24 -2.59 22.00
CA ALA A 30 -8.06 -1.88 21.03
C ALA A 30 -7.29 -0.79 20.26
N GLN A 31 -6.33 -0.12 20.92
CA GLN A 31 -5.48 0.89 20.28
C GLN A 31 -4.48 0.26 19.31
N ARG A 32 -3.94 -0.92 19.65
CA ARG A 32 -3.07 -1.69 18.75
C ARG A 32 -3.83 -2.19 17.52
N ASP A 33 -5.05 -2.68 17.70
CA ASP A 33 -5.90 -3.10 16.59
C ASP A 33 -6.22 -1.90 15.68
N ARG A 34 -6.54 -0.75 16.27
CA ARG A 34 -6.76 0.48 15.51
C ARG A 34 -5.51 0.95 14.77
N LEU A 35 -4.33 0.84 15.37
CA LEU A 35 -3.07 1.18 14.72
C LEU A 35 -2.81 0.30 13.49
N LYS A 36 -3.09 -1.01 13.57
CA LYS A 36 -2.99 -1.92 12.42
C LYS A 36 -3.97 -1.55 11.31
N GLN A 37 -5.21 -1.20 11.64
CA GLN A 37 -6.19 -0.70 10.67
C GLN A 37 -5.68 0.57 9.97
N ILE A 38 -5.21 1.56 10.73
CA ILE A 38 -4.65 2.80 10.19
C ILE A 38 -3.44 2.52 9.28
N GLN A 39 -2.58 1.57 9.66
CA GLN A 39 -1.45 1.17 8.82
C GLN A 39 -1.93 0.63 7.46
N ILE A 40 -2.95 -0.23 7.45
CA ILE A 40 -3.55 -0.77 6.21
C ILE A 40 -4.17 0.36 5.37
N GLN A 41 -4.87 1.30 6.00
CA GLN A 41 -5.44 2.48 5.33
C GLN A 41 -4.36 3.36 4.69
N ALA A 42 -3.28 3.64 5.42
CA ALA A 42 -2.18 4.47 4.98
C ALA A 42 -1.34 3.79 3.87
N ASP A 43 -1.23 2.46 3.91
CA ASP A 43 -0.57 1.70 2.86
C ASP A 43 -1.37 1.67 1.55
N GLY A 44 -2.70 1.76 1.62
CA GLY A 44 -3.57 1.72 0.45
C GLY A 44 -3.29 0.47 -0.39
N SER A 45 -3.00 0.64 -1.68
CA SER A 45 -2.64 -0.47 -2.58
C SER A 45 -1.43 -1.29 -2.13
N ARG A 46 -0.49 -0.70 -1.38
CA ARG A 46 0.69 -1.42 -0.85
C ARG A 46 0.31 -2.43 0.23
N ALA A 47 -0.89 -2.35 0.80
CA ALA A 47 -1.37 -3.30 1.81
C ALA A 47 -1.37 -4.73 1.29
N TYR A 48 -1.56 -4.95 -0.02
CA TYR A 48 -1.51 -6.29 -0.63
C TYR A 48 -0.12 -6.93 -0.67
N GLN A 49 0.93 -6.18 -0.29
CA GLN A 49 2.30 -6.70 -0.14
C GLN A 49 2.64 -6.96 1.34
N ASN A 50 1.78 -6.55 2.28
CA ASN A 50 1.97 -6.81 3.70
C ASN A 50 1.70 -8.30 3.98
N ALA A 51 2.66 -8.97 4.63
CA ALA A 51 2.58 -10.40 4.91
C ALA A 51 1.33 -10.79 5.73
N ASP A 52 0.91 -9.97 6.70
CA ASP A 52 -0.25 -10.23 7.54
C ASP A 52 -1.55 -10.11 6.73
N VAL A 53 -1.63 -9.13 5.82
CA VAL A 53 -2.77 -8.96 4.92
C VAL A 53 -2.84 -10.10 3.91
N VAL A 54 -1.72 -10.48 3.30
CA VAL A 54 -1.62 -11.61 2.36
C VAL A 54 -2.08 -12.90 3.02
N ALA A 55 -1.62 -13.16 4.25
CA ALA A 55 -2.01 -14.34 5.02
C ALA A 55 -3.50 -14.31 5.40
N ALA A 56 -4.00 -13.18 5.93
CA ALA A 56 -5.39 -13.04 6.35
C ALA A 56 -6.39 -13.16 5.20
N LEU A 57 -6.03 -12.66 4.01
CA LEU A 57 -6.83 -12.75 2.79
C LEU A 57 -6.59 -14.04 2.00
N LYS A 58 -5.64 -14.88 2.43
CA LYS A 58 -5.21 -16.10 1.72
C LYS A 58 -4.94 -15.82 0.24
N ILE A 59 -4.25 -14.72 -0.05
CA ILE A 59 -3.93 -14.33 -1.43
C ILE A 59 -3.06 -15.41 -2.06
N SER A 60 -3.51 -15.97 -3.19
CA SER A 60 -2.74 -16.98 -3.91
C SER A 60 -1.48 -16.38 -4.53
N LYS A 61 -0.50 -17.22 -4.87
CA LYS A 61 0.72 -16.75 -5.55
C LYS A 61 0.40 -16.02 -6.87
N GLU A 62 -0.55 -16.54 -7.64
CA GLU A 62 -1.00 -15.93 -8.88
C GLU A 62 -1.66 -14.56 -8.65
N GLN A 63 -2.51 -14.43 -7.63
CA GLN A 63 -3.09 -13.14 -7.26
C GLN A 63 -2.01 -12.16 -6.81
N GLN A 64 -1.04 -12.61 -6.02
CA GLN A 64 0.07 -11.79 -5.56
C GLN A 64 0.89 -11.25 -6.73
N ASP A 65 1.18 -12.08 -7.73
CA ASP A 65 1.95 -11.68 -8.91
C ASP A 65 1.17 -10.67 -9.77
N LYS A 66 -0.15 -10.86 -9.94
CA LYS A 66 -1.05 -9.89 -10.60
C LYS A 66 -1.10 -8.55 -9.87
N LEU A 67 -1.27 -8.56 -8.55
CA LEU A 67 -1.29 -7.35 -7.72
C LEU A 67 0.04 -6.59 -7.78
N ALA A 68 1.16 -7.31 -7.77
CA ALA A 68 2.49 -6.73 -7.91
C ALA A 68 2.72 -6.11 -9.30
N ALA A 69 2.25 -6.76 -10.37
CA ALA A 69 2.33 -6.25 -11.73
C ALA A 69 1.53 -4.95 -11.90
N ILE A 70 0.27 -4.91 -11.44
CA ILE A 70 -0.57 -3.71 -11.46
C ILE A 70 0.09 -2.58 -10.66
N SER A 71 0.59 -2.89 -9.45
CA SER A 71 1.26 -1.88 -8.61
C SER A 71 2.50 -1.29 -9.30
N LYS A 72 3.27 -2.11 -10.02
CA LYS A 72 4.44 -1.66 -10.77
C LYS A 72 4.04 -0.78 -11.95
N GLU A 73 3.08 -1.22 -12.76
CA GLU A 73 2.57 -0.47 -13.92
C GLU A 73 2.10 0.94 -13.52
N PHE A 74 1.31 1.04 -12.45
CA PHE A 74 0.82 2.33 -11.97
C PHE A 74 1.90 3.16 -11.30
N GLY A 75 2.89 2.53 -10.66
CA GLY A 75 4.08 3.21 -10.16
C GLY A 75 4.94 3.79 -11.28
N ASP A 76 5.00 3.13 -12.44
CA ASP A 76 5.68 3.63 -13.64
C ASP A 76 4.89 4.80 -14.26
N LYS A 77 3.57 4.67 -14.45
CA LYS A 77 2.67 5.77 -14.89
C LYS A 77 2.74 7.00 -13.98
N ALA A 78 2.75 6.79 -12.66
CA ALA A 78 2.89 7.89 -11.71
C ALA A 78 4.25 8.61 -11.84
N ARG A 79 5.33 7.87 -12.13
CA ARG A 79 6.64 8.46 -12.41
C ARG A 79 6.69 9.24 -13.73
N GLU A 80 5.92 8.82 -14.74
CA GLU A 80 5.76 9.56 -16.00
C GLU A 80 4.97 10.86 -15.81
N LEU A 81 3.99 10.88 -14.91
CA LEU A 81 3.25 12.10 -14.53
C LEU A 81 4.11 13.07 -13.71
N PHE A 82 5.12 12.57 -12.99
CA PHE A 82 6.06 13.36 -12.20
C PHE A 82 7.51 13.07 -12.63
N PRO A 83 7.91 13.46 -13.85
CA PRO A 83 9.29 13.30 -14.28
C PRO A 83 10.20 14.07 -13.34
N ARG A 84 11.39 13.53 -13.08
CA ARG A 84 12.37 13.90 -12.04
C ARG A 84 12.83 15.38 -11.97
N GLY A 85 12.22 16.31 -12.71
CA GLY A 85 12.54 17.75 -12.74
C GLY A 85 11.60 18.68 -11.96
N GLY A 86 10.53 18.18 -11.32
CA GLY A 86 9.51 19.02 -10.67
C GLY A 86 9.92 19.73 -9.36
N ALA A 87 11.14 19.52 -8.87
CA ALA A 87 11.59 20.04 -7.57
C ALA A 87 12.56 21.23 -7.64
N GLY A 88 12.84 21.81 -8.82
CA GLY A 88 13.98 22.76 -8.89
C GLY A 88 14.10 23.78 -10.02
N GLY A 89 13.07 24.08 -10.82
CA GLY A 89 13.18 25.25 -11.74
C GLY A 89 12.43 25.21 -13.07
N GLY A 90 11.40 24.38 -13.22
CA GLY A 90 10.50 24.42 -14.38
C GLY A 90 9.19 25.16 -14.08
N GLU A 91 8.59 25.69 -15.14
CA GLU A 91 7.23 26.27 -15.20
C GLU A 91 6.28 25.56 -14.22
N ARG A 92 5.56 26.33 -13.39
CA ARG A 92 4.68 25.79 -12.34
C ARG A 92 3.69 24.82 -12.99
N THR A 93 3.97 23.52 -12.94
CA THR A 93 3.03 22.49 -13.36
C THR A 93 1.76 22.75 -12.58
N ASN A 94 0.62 22.86 -13.27
CA ASN A 94 -0.65 23.17 -12.65
C ASN A 94 -0.96 22.11 -11.59
N PHE A 95 -0.75 22.46 -10.32
CA PHE A 95 -0.78 21.51 -9.21
C PHE A 95 -2.15 20.84 -9.11
N GLU A 96 -3.22 21.59 -9.43
CA GLU A 96 -4.59 21.09 -9.49
C GLU A 96 -4.77 20.02 -10.58
N GLU A 97 -4.22 20.24 -11.78
CA GLU A 97 -4.29 19.25 -12.87
C GLU A 97 -3.49 17.99 -12.54
N MET A 98 -2.32 18.13 -11.90
CA MET A 98 -1.54 16.98 -11.44
C MET A 98 -2.26 16.21 -10.34
N GLN A 99 -2.88 16.90 -9.39
CA GLN A 99 -3.64 16.29 -8.30
C GLN A 99 -4.86 15.54 -8.86
N LYS A 100 -5.55 16.09 -9.86
CA LYS A 100 -6.63 15.42 -10.56
C LYS A 100 -6.15 14.17 -11.30
N LYS A 101 -5.10 14.26 -12.12
CA LYS A 101 -4.52 13.10 -12.83
C LYS A 101 -4.06 12.01 -11.87
N MET A 102 -3.46 12.38 -10.74
CA MET A 102 -3.02 11.43 -9.72
C MET A 102 -4.22 10.76 -9.02
N THR A 103 -5.30 11.50 -8.78
CA THR A 103 -6.53 10.95 -8.19
C THR A 103 -7.19 9.94 -9.15
N GLU A 104 -7.31 10.28 -10.43
CA GLU A 104 -7.82 9.38 -11.47
C GLU A 104 -6.94 8.13 -11.61
N LEU A 105 -5.61 8.30 -11.62
CA LEU A 105 -4.66 7.20 -11.68
C LEU A 105 -4.79 6.26 -10.47
N ASN A 106 -4.93 6.81 -9.26
CA ASN A 106 -5.15 6.02 -8.05
C ASN A 106 -6.49 5.27 -8.09
N ALA A 107 -7.57 5.93 -8.52
CA ALA A 107 -8.89 5.28 -8.62
C ALA A 107 -8.89 4.13 -9.63
N ALA A 108 -8.25 4.32 -10.79
CA ALA A 108 -8.08 3.27 -11.80
C ALA A 108 -7.26 2.09 -11.27
N ARG A 109 -6.16 2.37 -10.55
CA ARG A 109 -5.35 1.34 -9.89
C ARG A 109 -6.18 0.54 -8.90
N ASP A 110 -6.90 1.22 -8.01
CA ASP A 110 -7.63 0.59 -6.92
C ASP A 110 -8.78 -0.29 -7.45
N LYS A 111 -9.43 0.14 -8.55
CA LYS A 111 -10.41 -0.69 -9.27
C LYS A 111 -9.78 -1.97 -9.81
N GLN A 112 -8.64 -1.89 -10.50
CA GLN A 112 -7.97 -3.06 -11.06
C GLN A 112 -7.45 -4.01 -9.98
N LEU A 113 -6.90 -3.48 -8.89
CA LEU A 113 -6.47 -4.31 -7.76
C LEU A 113 -7.66 -5.05 -7.13
N ALA A 114 -8.81 -4.38 -6.99
CA ALA A 114 -10.02 -5.01 -6.48
C ALA A 114 -10.51 -6.13 -7.41
N GLU A 115 -10.40 -6.00 -8.74
CA GLU A 115 -10.81 -7.04 -9.69
C GLU A 115 -9.99 -8.35 -9.56
N VAL A 116 -8.77 -8.30 -9.01
CA VAL A 116 -7.97 -9.51 -8.74
C VAL A 116 -8.48 -10.29 -7.52
N LEU A 117 -9.17 -9.63 -6.60
CA LEU A 117 -9.69 -10.24 -5.37
C LEU A 117 -11.08 -10.84 -5.57
N THR A 118 -11.34 -11.94 -4.88
CA THR A 118 -12.69 -12.51 -4.78
C THR A 118 -13.61 -11.60 -3.94
N ALA A 119 -14.92 -11.81 -4.01
CA ALA A 119 -15.89 -11.08 -3.19
C ALA A 119 -15.60 -11.26 -1.68
N ASP A 120 -15.26 -12.48 -1.26
CA ASP A 120 -14.92 -12.78 0.13
C ASP A 120 -13.64 -12.07 0.57
N GLN A 121 -12.62 -12.02 -0.29
CA GLN A 121 -11.37 -11.31 -0.01
C GLN A 121 -11.60 -9.79 0.09
N LYS A 122 -12.46 -9.20 -0.74
CA LYS A 122 -12.84 -7.79 -0.62
C LYS A 122 -13.52 -7.51 0.73
N SER A 123 -14.49 -8.35 1.11
CA SER A 123 -15.18 -8.20 2.39
C SER A 123 -14.24 -8.35 3.58
N ALA A 124 -13.33 -9.33 3.53
CA ALA A 124 -12.31 -9.53 4.55
C ALA A 124 -11.33 -8.34 4.62
N PHE A 125 -10.95 -7.77 3.47
CA PHE A 125 -10.06 -6.62 3.42
C PHE A 125 -10.71 -5.38 4.05
N GLU A 126 -11.98 -5.10 3.79
CA GLU A 126 -12.70 -3.99 4.43
C GLU A 126 -12.75 -4.13 5.97
N LYS A 127 -12.90 -5.36 6.48
CA LYS A 127 -12.84 -5.63 7.92
C LYS A 127 -11.44 -5.40 8.49
N LEU A 128 -10.39 -5.83 7.78
CA LEU A 128 -8.99 -5.64 8.19
C LEU A 128 -8.59 -4.16 8.17
N LYS A 129 -9.01 -3.43 7.14
CA LYS A 129 -8.76 -2.00 6.97
C LYS A 129 -9.47 -1.18 8.04
N GLY A 130 -10.64 -1.63 8.51
CA GLY A 130 -11.45 -0.87 9.46
C GLY A 130 -11.95 0.46 8.89
N LYS A 131 -12.56 1.28 9.74
CA LYS A 131 -13.15 2.58 9.36
C LYS A 131 -12.14 3.68 9.19
#